data_AF-A0AAU3GKF3-F1
#
_entry.id   AF-A0AAU3GKF3-F1
#
_cell.length_a   1.000
_cell.length_b   1.000
_cell.length_c   1.000
_cell.angle_alpha   90.00
_cell.angle_beta   90.00
_cell.angle_gamma   90.00
#
_symmetry.space_group_name_H-M   'P 1'
#
loop_
_entity.id
_entity.type
_entity.pdbx_description
1 polymer ?
#
loop_
_entity_poly.entity_id
_entity_poly.type
_entity_poly.pdbx_seq_one_letter_code
_entity_poly.pdbx_strand_id
1 'polypeptide(L)'
;MRRLITSRFVRLALAVTAAGAVIGAAAWAWRSLPRRGGPPSPRNPVRDPALVLDGEGQPGAQPERAEPVLGRPSAADLKRYDRPEGGAAVARLLNGESIRWRPVGRLGYLAAALCGVVIAGQFFEQAVFGPSDQASAGDDFWSCGVICSLWTEGRTTGFDRRYADMAGEDPSQGNVLLEPPDPACTPATQAVVPRPVDPRVAKAVDHQWRRIEKWLKAHAAVTYGELRPPASAGVIALAESQMAVRLPASLRASLLRHNGSRAAGFGFPGAGTTGVRGLGVREIRDTWRAPCAGGGAGAVNGRKILFAGFEGGPGLEADPERGGVEVLSGDGLMSGVEIGWSSYYALLRDTARSLESGRPLRGLRPEVSAGRLLWTPAR
;
A
#
# COMPACT_ATOMS: atom_id res chain seq x y z
N MET A 1 -20.95 20.65 -32.48
CA MET A 1 -22.05 20.27 -31.55
C MET A 1 -21.55 19.66 -30.21
N ARG A 2 -20.48 20.19 -29.58
CA ARG A 2 -19.92 19.65 -28.32
C ARG A 2 -20.12 20.56 -27.08
N ARG A 3 -20.93 21.62 -27.17
CA ARG A 3 -21.07 22.63 -26.09
C ARG A 3 -22.43 22.64 -25.37
N LEU A 4 -23.33 21.68 -25.62
CA LEU A 4 -24.72 21.76 -25.13
C LEU A 4 -25.02 20.99 -23.83
N ILE A 5 -24.06 20.31 -23.21
CA ILE A 5 -24.31 19.55 -21.96
C ILE A 5 -23.45 20.05 -20.80
N THR A 6 -23.32 21.37 -20.63
CA THR A 6 -22.73 21.94 -19.41
C THR A 6 -23.75 22.10 -18.28
N SER A 7 -25.04 22.14 -18.59
CA SER A 7 -26.11 22.29 -17.59
C SER A 7 -26.17 21.09 -16.64
N ARG A 8 -26.05 21.37 -15.34
CA ARG A 8 -26.18 20.38 -14.26
C ARG A 8 -27.55 19.68 -14.28
N PHE A 9 -28.61 20.42 -14.62
CA PHE A 9 -29.97 19.88 -14.70
C PHE A 9 -30.14 18.87 -15.85
N VAL A 10 -29.48 19.09 -16.99
CA VAL A 10 -29.52 18.15 -18.12
C VAL A 10 -28.79 16.85 -17.78
N ARG A 11 -27.65 16.93 -17.07
CA ARG A 11 -26.93 15.75 -16.58
C ARG A 11 -27.74 14.95 -15.57
N LEU A 12 -28.42 15.64 -14.66
CA LEU A 12 -29.26 15.01 -13.63
C LEU A 12 -30.50 14.35 -14.23
N ALA A 13 -31.15 15.00 -15.19
CA ALA A 13 -32.27 14.42 -15.94
C ALA A 13 -31.84 13.16 -16.71
N LEU A 14 -30.71 13.19 -17.42
CA LEU A 14 -30.20 12.02 -18.13
C LEU A 14 -29.87 10.85 -17.19
N ALA A 15 -29.28 11.13 -16.02
CA ALA A 15 -28.98 10.11 -15.02
C ALA A 15 -30.24 9.44 -14.46
N VAL A 16 -31.28 10.22 -14.14
CA VAL A 16 -32.56 9.70 -13.65
C VAL A 16 -33.25 8.82 -14.70
N THR A 17 -33.26 9.25 -15.97
CA THR A 17 -33.86 8.48 -17.07
C THR A 17 -33.13 7.15 -17.30
N ALA A 18 -31.79 7.16 -17.23
CA ALA A 18 -30.98 5.95 -17.36
C ALA A 18 -31.24 4.96 -16.21
N ALA A 19 -31.32 5.45 -14.97
CA ALA A 19 -31.63 4.62 -13.80
C ALA A 19 -33.03 3.99 -13.91
N GLY A 20 -34.04 4.76 -14.33
CA GLY A 20 -35.40 4.27 -14.55
C GLY A 20 -35.47 3.14 -15.58
N ALA A 21 -34.73 3.26 -16.69
CA ALA A 21 -34.69 2.23 -17.73
C ALA A 21 -34.08 0.92 -17.24
N VAL A 22 -33.01 0.98 -16.43
CA VAL A 22 -32.36 -0.22 -15.85
C VAL A 22 -33.28 -0.94 -14.88
N ILE A 23 -33.98 -0.19 -14.00
CA ILE A 23 -34.93 -0.76 -13.04
C ILE A 23 -36.11 -1.41 -13.77
N GLY A 24 -36.64 -0.76 -14.81
CA GLY A 24 -37.72 -1.30 -15.64
C GLY A 24 -37.34 -2.61 -16.33
N ALA A 25 -36.14 -2.68 -16.92
CA ALA A 25 -35.64 -3.89 -17.57
C ALA A 25 -35.44 -5.05 -16.57
N ALA A 26 -34.91 -4.77 -15.38
CA ALA A 26 -34.74 -5.78 -14.33
C ALA A 26 -36.09 -6.32 -13.82
N ALA A 27 -37.08 -5.44 -13.60
CA ALA A 27 -38.43 -5.83 -13.18
C ALA A 27 -39.15 -6.67 -14.24
N TRP A 28 -39.01 -6.32 -15.52
CA TRP A 28 -39.57 -7.10 -16.63
C TRP A 28 -38.92 -8.50 -16.72
N ALA A 29 -37.58 -8.57 -16.68
CA ALA A 29 -36.86 -9.84 -16.72
C ALA A 29 -37.22 -10.78 -15.54
N TRP A 30 -37.51 -10.22 -14.37
CA TRP A 30 -37.91 -11.00 -13.20
C TRP A 30 -39.31 -11.60 -13.34
N ARG A 31 -40.25 -10.86 -13.97
CA ARG A 31 -41.62 -11.35 -14.23
C ARG A 31 -41.67 -12.42 -15.32
N SER A 32 -40.75 -12.38 -16.29
CA SER A 32 -40.74 -13.30 -17.44
C SER A 32 -40.12 -14.68 -17.15
N LEU A 33 -39.59 -14.93 -15.94
CA LEU A 33 -38.93 -16.20 -15.63
C LEU A 33 -39.95 -17.30 -15.24
N PRO A 34 -40.06 -18.42 -15.98
CA PRO A 34 -40.97 -19.50 -15.65
C PRO A 34 -40.64 -20.10 -14.26
N ARG A 35 -41.69 -20.30 -13.45
CA ARG A 35 -41.60 -20.98 -12.16
C ARG A 35 -41.23 -22.46 -12.39
N ARG A 36 -39.95 -22.81 -12.23
CA ARG A 36 -39.52 -24.22 -12.25
C ARG A 36 -39.99 -24.93 -10.98
N GLY A 37 -40.61 -26.10 -11.17
CA GLY A 37 -41.09 -27.00 -10.12
C GLY A 37 -39.96 -27.47 -9.19
N GLY A 38 -40.38 -27.86 -7.98
CA GLY A 38 -39.51 -28.12 -6.83
C GLY A 38 -38.47 -29.24 -7.03
N PRO A 39 -37.44 -29.26 -6.16
CA PRO A 39 -36.32 -30.18 -6.27
C PRO A 39 -36.73 -31.64 -5.94
N PRO A 40 -36.14 -32.65 -6.61
CA PRO A 40 -36.35 -34.05 -6.28
C PRO A 40 -35.65 -34.45 -4.97
N SER A 41 -36.29 -35.35 -4.22
CA SER A 41 -35.82 -35.89 -2.94
C SER A 41 -34.44 -36.55 -2.99
N PRO A 42 -33.61 -36.39 -1.94
CA PRO A 42 -32.31 -37.04 -1.85
C PRO A 42 -32.45 -38.54 -1.50
N ARG A 43 -31.70 -39.39 -2.20
CA ARG A 43 -31.49 -40.82 -1.86
C ARG A 43 -30.31 -40.96 -0.88
N ASN A 44 -30.48 -41.83 0.12
CA ASN A 44 -29.47 -42.18 1.13
C ASN A 44 -28.27 -42.95 0.53
N PRO A 45 -27.02 -42.68 0.97
CA PRO A 45 -25.87 -43.50 0.64
C PRO A 45 -25.76 -44.73 1.57
N VAL A 46 -25.40 -45.86 0.95
CA VAL A 46 -25.10 -47.16 1.58
C VAL A 46 -23.74 -47.09 2.30
N ARG A 47 -23.66 -47.77 3.44
CA ARG A 47 -22.50 -47.88 4.35
C ARG A 47 -21.71 -49.15 4.00
N ASP A 48 -20.41 -49.04 3.72
CA ASP A 48 -19.49 -50.18 3.66
C ASP A 48 -18.83 -50.44 5.04
N PRO A 49 -18.54 -51.71 5.40
CA PRO A 49 -18.00 -52.08 6.69
C PRO A 49 -16.46 -52.11 6.75
N ALA A 50 -15.99 -52.15 7.99
CA ALA A 50 -14.62 -51.99 8.47
C ALA A 50 -13.58 -52.97 7.91
N LEU A 51 -12.35 -52.45 7.74
CA LEU A 51 -11.13 -53.19 7.46
C LEU A 51 -10.39 -53.49 8.77
N VAL A 52 -10.06 -54.77 8.93
CA VAL A 52 -9.38 -55.42 10.05
C VAL A 52 -7.92 -54.96 10.14
N LEU A 53 -7.43 -54.73 11.37
CA LEU A 53 -6.03 -54.53 11.71
C LEU A 53 -5.52 -55.80 12.42
N ASP A 54 -4.47 -56.41 11.88
CA ASP A 54 -3.64 -57.39 12.56
C ASP A 54 -2.17 -57.16 12.16
N GLY A 55 -1.25 -57.41 13.10
CA GLY A 55 0.08 -57.91 12.78
C GLY A 55 1.27 -57.08 13.25
N GLU A 56 1.81 -57.46 14.41
CA GLU A 56 3.13 -57.10 14.93
C GLU A 56 4.28 -57.48 14.00
N GLY A 57 5.42 -56.77 14.11
CA GLY A 57 6.68 -57.17 13.49
C GLY A 57 7.78 -56.13 13.61
N GLN A 58 8.52 -56.15 14.73
CA GLN A 58 9.81 -55.47 14.88
C GLN A 58 10.90 -56.33 14.23
N PRO A 59 11.84 -55.75 13.46
CA PRO A 59 13.21 -55.71 13.98
C PRO A 59 14.08 -54.54 13.46
N GLY A 60 15.18 -54.29 14.18
CA GLY A 60 16.44 -53.86 13.54
C GLY A 60 16.83 -52.39 13.73
N ALA A 61 17.80 -52.19 14.64
CA ALA A 61 18.59 -50.98 14.73
C ALA A 61 19.22 -50.59 13.39
N GLN A 62 19.03 -49.34 12.95
CA GLN A 62 19.78 -48.72 11.88
C GLN A 62 20.85 -47.79 12.45
N PRO A 63 22.08 -47.78 11.89
CA PRO A 63 23.11 -46.85 12.30
C PRO A 63 22.79 -45.44 11.79
N GLU A 64 23.15 -44.45 12.63
CA GLU A 64 23.19 -43.02 12.34
C GLU A 64 23.66 -42.73 10.90
N ARG A 65 22.78 -42.15 10.08
CA ARG A 65 23.15 -41.55 8.80
C ARG A 65 23.39 -40.06 9.02
N ALA A 66 24.63 -39.66 8.79
CA ALA A 66 25.07 -38.29 8.70
C ALA A 66 24.18 -37.47 7.73
N GLU A 67 23.79 -36.28 8.17
CA GLU A 67 23.07 -35.30 7.36
C GLU A 67 23.94 -34.83 6.18
N PRO A 68 23.42 -34.82 4.94
CA PRO A 68 24.09 -34.19 3.82
C PRO A 68 23.78 -32.69 3.77
N VAL A 69 24.84 -31.89 3.93
CA VAL A 69 24.89 -30.47 3.58
C VAL A 69 24.63 -30.32 2.07
N LEU A 70 23.50 -29.71 1.72
CA LEU A 70 23.16 -29.08 0.42
C LEU A 70 23.61 -29.84 -0.84
N GLY A 71 22.87 -30.88 -1.22
CA GLY A 71 22.92 -31.52 -2.54
C GLY A 71 21.66 -31.26 -3.37
N ARG A 72 21.78 -31.30 -4.71
CA ARG A 72 20.68 -31.18 -5.68
C ARG A 72 19.54 -32.16 -5.34
N PRO A 73 18.25 -31.80 -5.59
CA PRO A 73 17.12 -32.68 -5.33
C PRO A 73 17.29 -34.02 -6.05
N SER A 74 17.01 -35.12 -5.35
CA SER A 74 17.07 -36.44 -5.95
C SER A 74 15.90 -36.65 -6.92
N ALA A 75 16.02 -37.59 -7.86
CA ALA A 75 14.92 -37.95 -8.75
C ALA A 75 13.67 -38.45 -8.00
N ALA A 76 13.83 -38.96 -6.77
CA ALA A 76 12.74 -39.35 -5.89
C ALA A 76 11.99 -38.13 -5.30
N ASP A 77 12.68 -37.01 -5.08
CA ASP A 77 12.05 -35.76 -4.63
C ASP A 77 11.21 -35.14 -5.75
N LEU A 78 11.70 -35.21 -6.99
CA LEU A 78 10.97 -34.74 -8.16
C LEU A 78 9.70 -35.57 -8.44
N LYS A 79 9.75 -36.90 -8.27
CA LYS A 79 8.57 -37.76 -8.38
C LYS A 79 7.48 -37.46 -7.35
N ARG A 80 7.83 -36.84 -6.22
CA ARG A 80 6.86 -36.47 -5.17
C ARG A 80 5.98 -35.28 -5.57
N TYR A 81 6.43 -34.47 -6.53
CA TYR A 81 5.69 -33.33 -7.08
C TYR A 81 4.81 -33.68 -8.28
N ASP A 82 4.94 -34.88 -8.84
CA ASP A 82 4.24 -35.32 -10.05
C ASP A 82 2.90 -36.04 -9.74
N ARG A 83 2.27 -35.75 -8.58
CA ARG A 83 0.98 -36.35 -8.21
C ARG A 83 -0.20 -35.56 -8.79
N PRO A 84 -1.20 -36.24 -9.39
CA PRO A 84 -2.31 -35.60 -10.10
C PRO A 84 -3.34 -34.88 -9.21
N GLU A 85 -3.20 -34.93 -7.89
CA GLU A 85 -4.21 -34.38 -6.96
C GLU A 85 -4.03 -32.88 -6.66
N GLY A 86 -2.97 -32.25 -7.18
CA GLY A 86 -2.63 -30.84 -6.89
C GLY A 86 -2.70 -29.84 -8.06
N GLY A 87 -3.06 -30.24 -9.28
CA GLY A 87 -2.79 -29.42 -10.47
C GLY A 87 -3.88 -29.29 -11.55
N ALA A 88 -5.06 -29.89 -11.37
CA ALA A 88 -6.02 -30.07 -12.48
C ALA A 88 -6.63 -28.78 -13.05
N ALA A 89 -6.62 -27.66 -12.31
CA ALA A 89 -7.25 -26.42 -12.78
C ALA A 89 -6.36 -25.60 -13.72
N VAL A 90 -5.03 -25.66 -13.56
CA VAL A 90 -4.09 -24.85 -14.35
C VAL A 90 -3.81 -25.49 -15.71
N ALA A 91 -3.75 -26.83 -15.77
CA ALA A 91 -3.56 -27.56 -17.01
C ALA A 91 -4.72 -27.40 -18.02
N ARG A 92 -5.96 -27.22 -17.54
CA ARG A 92 -7.13 -27.00 -18.42
C ARG A 92 -7.17 -25.60 -19.04
N LEU A 93 -6.58 -24.60 -18.39
CA LEU A 93 -6.56 -23.22 -18.87
C LEU A 93 -5.53 -23.01 -19.99
N LEU A 94 -4.49 -23.84 -20.04
CA LEU A 94 -3.43 -23.78 -21.07
C LEU A 94 -3.76 -24.58 -22.34
N ASN A 95 -4.73 -25.50 -22.28
CA ASN A 95 -5.09 -26.38 -23.40
C ASN A 95 -6.23 -25.85 -24.30
N GLY A 96 -6.62 -24.58 -24.17
CA GLY A 96 -7.55 -23.94 -25.12
C GLY A 96 -8.99 -24.48 -25.11
N GLU A 97 -9.41 -25.16 -24.04
CA GLU A 97 -10.81 -25.58 -23.91
C GLU A 97 -11.73 -24.37 -23.71
N SER A 98 -12.68 -24.17 -24.62
CA SER A 98 -13.66 -23.10 -24.55
C SER A 98 -14.49 -23.21 -23.27
N ILE A 99 -14.44 -22.16 -22.44
CA ILE A 99 -15.27 -22.04 -21.23
C ILE A 99 -16.74 -21.99 -21.66
N ARG A 100 -17.45 -23.11 -21.51
CA ARG A 100 -18.93 -23.12 -21.61
C ARG A 100 -19.47 -22.33 -20.43
N TRP A 101 -19.90 -21.09 -20.69
CA TRP A 101 -20.59 -20.25 -19.73
C TRP A 101 -21.80 -21.00 -19.17
N ARG A 102 -21.72 -21.38 -17.89
CA ARG A 102 -22.89 -21.91 -17.19
C ARG A 102 -23.92 -20.78 -17.10
N PRO A 103 -25.21 -21.04 -17.41
CA PRO A 103 -26.24 -20.03 -17.31
C PRO A 103 -26.23 -19.46 -15.89
N VAL A 104 -26.06 -18.14 -15.82
CA VAL A 104 -26.01 -17.40 -14.56
C VAL A 104 -27.34 -17.62 -13.85
N GLY A 105 -27.31 -18.31 -12.71
CA GLY A 105 -28.51 -18.53 -11.91
C GLY A 105 -29.08 -17.21 -11.39
N ARG A 106 -30.30 -17.23 -10.84
CA ARG A 106 -30.98 -16.04 -10.27
C ARG A 106 -30.09 -15.22 -9.32
N LEU A 107 -29.20 -15.89 -8.58
CA LEU A 107 -28.24 -15.24 -7.68
C LEU A 107 -27.20 -14.37 -8.42
N GLY A 108 -26.76 -14.79 -9.60
CA GLY A 108 -25.76 -14.03 -10.36
C GLY A 108 -26.35 -12.81 -11.07
N TYR A 109 -27.63 -12.84 -11.44
CA TYR A 109 -28.34 -11.62 -11.89
C TYR A 109 -28.49 -10.60 -10.75
N LEU A 110 -28.79 -11.06 -9.53
CA LEU A 110 -28.80 -10.19 -8.34
C LEU A 110 -27.42 -9.59 -8.06
N ALA A 111 -26.35 -10.38 -8.15
CA ALA A 111 -24.99 -9.90 -7.98
C ALA A 111 -24.61 -8.86 -9.06
N ALA A 112 -24.98 -9.10 -10.32
CA ALA A 112 -24.74 -8.15 -11.41
C ALA A 112 -25.52 -6.83 -11.22
N ALA A 113 -26.78 -6.90 -10.78
CA ALA A 113 -27.59 -5.71 -10.49
C ALA A 113 -27.00 -4.89 -9.33
N LEU A 114 -26.57 -5.56 -8.25
CA LEU A 114 -25.90 -4.91 -7.12
C LEU A 114 -24.59 -4.23 -7.55
N CYS A 115 -23.76 -4.88 -8.37
CA CYS A 115 -22.58 -4.27 -8.95
C CYS A 115 -22.92 -3.03 -9.79
N GLY A 116 -24.00 -3.09 -10.58
CA GLY A 116 -24.47 -1.94 -11.36
C GLY A 116 -24.85 -0.73 -10.51
N VAL A 117 -25.56 -0.95 -9.39
CA VAL A 117 -25.92 0.11 -8.43
C VAL A 117 -24.68 0.74 -7.80
N VAL A 118 -23.71 -0.06 -7.38
CA VAL A 118 -22.46 0.44 -6.78
C VAL A 118 -21.67 1.29 -7.78
N ILE A 119 -21.55 0.82 -9.03
CA ILE A 119 -20.85 1.56 -10.09
C ILE A 119 -21.57 2.88 -10.39
N ALA A 120 -22.90 2.87 -10.50
CA ALA A 120 -23.68 4.08 -10.73
C ALA A 120 -23.54 5.10 -9.59
N GLY A 121 -23.50 4.64 -8.33
CA GLY A 121 -23.26 5.50 -7.17
C GLY A 121 -21.91 6.22 -7.22
N GLN A 122 -20.85 5.52 -7.62
CA GLN A 122 -19.51 6.10 -7.76
C GLN A 122 -19.46 7.18 -8.86
N PHE A 123 -20.14 6.95 -9.99
CA PHE A 123 -20.25 7.96 -11.05
C PHE A 123 -21.08 9.17 -10.62
N PHE A 124 -22.15 8.96 -9.86
CA PHE A 124 -22.96 10.06 -9.32
C PHE A 124 -22.16 10.92 -8.34
N GLU A 125 -21.41 10.28 -7.44
CA GLU A 125 -20.57 10.99 -6.46
C GLU A 125 -19.51 11.87 -7.15
N GLN A 126 -18.83 11.35 -8.17
CA GLN A 126 -17.89 12.16 -8.95
C GLN A 126 -18.56 13.27 -9.78
N ALA A 127 -19.76 13.05 -10.28
CA ALA A 127 -20.48 14.05 -11.08
C ALA A 127 -21.03 15.21 -10.22
N VAL A 128 -21.39 14.93 -8.95
CA VAL A 128 -21.98 15.92 -8.03
C VAL A 128 -20.93 16.58 -7.15
N PHE A 129 -19.97 15.82 -6.65
CA PHE A 129 -18.98 16.26 -5.66
C PHE A 129 -17.53 16.27 -6.18
N GLY A 130 -17.33 15.95 -7.47
CA GLY A 130 -16.01 16.09 -8.09
C GLY A 130 -15.50 17.54 -8.00
N PRO A 131 -14.19 17.75 -7.79
CA PRO A 131 -13.62 19.08 -7.74
C PRO A 131 -13.94 19.82 -9.04
N SER A 132 -14.55 21.00 -8.94
CA SER A 132 -14.68 21.87 -10.08
C SER A 132 -13.29 22.39 -10.46
N ASP A 133 -12.90 22.27 -11.73
CA ASP A 133 -11.66 22.81 -12.33
C ASP A 133 -11.60 24.36 -12.32
N GLN A 134 -12.07 25.03 -11.27
CA GLN A 134 -12.13 26.49 -11.16
C GLN A 134 -11.50 27.08 -9.89
N ALA A 135 -10.70 26.32 -9.13
CA ALA A 135 -9.93 26.90 -8.02
C ALA A 135 -8.43 26.88 -8.34
N SER A 136 -8.03 27.80 -9.21
CA SER A 136 -6.63 28.22 -9.36
C SER A 136 -6.55 29.67 -8.91
N ALA A 137 -5.63 29.93 -7.97
CA ALA A 137 -5.21 31.22 -7.41
C ALA A 137 -6.00 31.75 -6.21
N GLY A 138 -5.30 31.84 -5.08
CA GLY A 138 -5.58 32.78 -3.99
C GLY A 138 -6.16 32.15 -2.74
N ASP A 139 -5.32 32.06 -1.71
CA ASP A 139 -5.70 32.06 -0.30
C ASP A 139 -6.49 30.84 0.24
N ASP A 140 -5.76 29.80 0.66
CA ASP A 140 -6.28 28.87 1.68
C ASP A 140 -5.26 28.68 2.81
N PHE A 141 -5.35 29.63 3.73
CA PHE A 141 -4.78 29.67 5.07
C PHE A 141 -5.44 28.58 5.93
N TRP A 142 -4.96 27.33 5.85
CA TRP A 142 -5.40 26.28 6.77
C TRP A 142 -4.75 26.43 8.14
N SER A 143 -5.54 26.98 9.06
CA SER A 143 -5.65 26.65 10.48
C SER A 143 -4.60 25.69 11.08
N CYS A 144 -3.49 26.26 11.55
CA CYS A 144 -2.72 25.68 12.66
C CYS A 144 -3.57 25.74 13.94
N GLY A 145 -4.46 24.78 14.13
CA GLY A 145 -5.23 24.61 15.35
C GLY A 145 -4.35 24.13 16.51
N VAL A 146 -4.13 25.01 17.49
CA VAL A 146 -3.83 24.74 18.91
C VAL A 146 -2.35 24.53 19.32
N ILE A 147 -1.39 24.28 18.42
CA ILE A 147 0.02 24.07 18.85
C ILE A 147 0.96 25.28 18.58
N CYS A 148 0.60 26.24 17.74
CA CYS A 148 1.45 27.42 17.49
C CYS A 148 1.37 28.54 18.55
N SER A 149 0.47 28.45 19.54
CA SER A 149 0.27 29.53 20.52
C SER A 149 1.28 29.56 21.67
N LEU A 150 2.22 28.61 21.76
CA LEU A 150 3.26 28.59 22.81
C LEU A 150 4.63 29.10 22.35
N TRP A 151 4.75 29.62 21.12
CA TRP A 151 6.01 30.14 20.57
C TRP A 151 5.96 31.61 20.08
N THR A 152 4.84 32.32 20.27
CA THR A 152 4.66 33.70 19.77
C THR A 152 4.50 34.79 20.83
N GLU A 153 4.81 34.52 22.10
CA GLU A 153 4.94 35.56 23.11
C GLU A 153 6.41 35.97 23.30
N GLY A 154 6.90 36.82 22.38
CA GLY A 154 8.18 37.50 22.57
C GLY A 154 8.81 38.12 21.33
N ARG A 155 8.54 39.41 21.11
CA ARG A 155 9.19 40.35 20.17
C ARG A 155 8.72 40.33 18.71
N THR A 156 7.66 41.09 18.45
CA THR A 156 7.31 41.62 17.12
C THR A 156 7.46 43.15 17.10
N THR A 157 8.70 43.64 17.19
CA THR A 157 9.03 45.01 16.75
C THR A 157 10.43 45.02 16.13
N GLY A 158 10.53 44.80 14.81
CA GLY A 158 11.78 45.10 14.09
C GLY A 158 12.10 44.36 12.79
N PHE A 159 11.34 43.34 12.38
CA PHE A 159 11.76 42.52 11.23
C PHE A 159 11.20 42.97 9.86
N ASP A 160 10.18 43.83 9.82
CA ASP A 160 9.49 44.20 8.56
C ASP A 160 10.24 45.19 7.66
N ARG A 161 11.39 45.76 8.09
CA ARG A 161 12.07 46.81 7.30
C ARG A 161 13.26 46.35 6.48
N ARG A 162 13.77 45.12 6.66
CA ARG A 162 14.95 44.65 5.90
C ARG A 162 14.66 43.91 4.60
N TYR A 163 13.41 43.52 4.35
CA TYR A 163 13.05 42.86 3.08
C TYR A 163 12.61 43.84 1.98
N ALA A 164 12.22 45.07 2.32
CA ALA A 164 11.81 46.07 1.33
C ALA A 164 13.00 46.68 0.55
N ASP A 165 14.21 46.69 1.13
CA ASP A 165 15.40 47.28 0.49
C ASP A 165 16.16 46.31 -0.45
N MET A 166 15.80 45.02 -0.52
CA MET A 166 16.40 44.08 -1.49
C MET A 166 15.62 43.97 -2.81
N ALA A 167 14.52 44.72 -2.97
CA ALA A 167 13.70 44.71 -4.19
C ALA A 167 14.22 45.68 -5.29
N GLY A 168 15.46 46.16 -5.17
CA GLY A 168 16.08 47.11 -6.09
C GLY A 168 17.00 46.51 -7.16
N GLU A 169 17.07 45.19 -7.31
CA GLU A 169 17.86 44.56 -8.38
C GLU A 169 17.10 44.57 -9.70
N ASP A 170 17.74 45.16 -10.71
CA ASP A 170 17.29 45.32 -12.09
C ASP A 170 16.85 43.97 -12.70
N PRO A 171 15.56 43.79 -13.06
CA PRO A 171 15.06 42.53 -13.64
C PRO A 171 15.64 42.21 -15.02
N SER A 172 16.49 43.07 -15.59
CA SER A 172 17.06 42.90 -16.93
C SER A 172 18.47 42.27 -16.99
N GLN A 173 19.13 41.95 -15.87
CA GLN A 173 20.52 41.44 -15.88
C GLN A 173 20.72 39.98 -15.40
N GLY A 174 19.68 39.28 -14.97
CA GLY A 174 19.79 37.88 -14.61
C GLY A 174 19.57 36.94 -15.80
N ASN A 175 20.59 36.71 -16.63
CA ASN A 175 20.67 35.46 -17.39
C ASN A 175 20.80 34.33 -16.34
N VAL A 176 19.69 33.90 -15.76
CA VAL A 176 19.63 32.70 -14.94
C VAL A 176 19.96 31.57 -15.89
N LEU A 177 21.24 31.18 -15.92
CA LEU A 177 21.66 29.92 -16.50
C LEU A 177 20.85 28.87 -15.76
N LEU A 178 19.77 28.40 -16.38
CA LEU A 178 18.98 27.29 -15.88
C LEU A 178 19.97 26.14 -15.67
N GLU A 179 20.27 25.83 -14.42
CA GLU A 179 21.08 24.66 -14.10
C GLU A 179 20.46 23.47 -14.84
N PRO A 180 21.29 22.64 -15.52
CA PRO A 180 20.77 21.49 -16.22
C PRO A 180 19.95 20.65 -15.24
N PRO A 181 18.76 20.17 -15.64
CA PRO A 181 17.88 19.43 -14.76
C PRO A 181 18.65 18.26 -14.13
N ASP A 182 18.48 18.09 -12.82
CA ASP A 182 19.15 17.02 -12.09
C ASP A 182 18.91 15.68 -12.81
N PRO A 183 19.97 14.95 -13.24
CA PRO A 183 19.79 13.68 -13.94
C PRO A 183 19.00 12.65 -13.12
N ALA A 184 18.96 12.81 -11.79
CA ALA A 184 18.15 12.01 -10.88
C ALA A 184 16.63 12.23 -11.06
N CYS A 185 16.24 13.35 -11.66
CA CYS A 185 14.85 13.77 -11.89
C CYS A 185 14.27 13.40 -13.25
N THR A 186 15.12 12.97 -14.18
CA THR A 186 14.70 12.47 -15.50
C THR A 186 15.30 11.09 -15.77
N PRO A 187 15.01 10.08 -14.92
CA PRO A 187 15.59 8.77 -15.15
C PRO A 187 15.02 8.14 -16.43
N ALA A 188 15.87 7.37 -17.12
CA ALA A 188 15.42 6.56 -18.25
C ALA A 188 14.38 5.52 -17.77
N THR A 189 13.20 5.54 -18.38
CA THR A 189 12.13 4.57 -18.08
C THR A 189 12.65 3.15 -18.28
N GLN A 190 12.57 2.32 -17.24
CA GLN A 190 12.93 0.90 -17.32
C GLN A 190 11.72 0.05 -17.74
N ALA A 191 11.96 -1.14 -18.30
CA ALA A 191 10.87 -2.08 -18.60
C ALA A 191 10.11 -2.48 -17.32
N VAL A 192 8.78 -2.53 -17.39
CA VAL A 192 7.93 -2.93 -16.27
C VAL A 192 7.96 -4.46 -16.13
N VAL A 193 8.88 -4.97 -15.31
CA VAL A 193 9.01 -6.40 -15.05
C VAL A 193 8.81 -6.68 -13.55
N PRO A 194 7.74 -7.38 -13.17
CA PRO A 194 7.58 -7.84 -11.79
C PRO A 194 8.74 -8.72 -11.34
N ARG A 195 9.48 -8.23 -10.34
CA ARG A 195 10.58 -8.97 -9.72
C ARG A 195 10.08 -9.83 -8.56
N PRO A 196 10.45 -11.11 -8.47
CA PRO A 196 10.16 -11.92 -7.28
C PRO A 196 10.96 -11.42 -6.07
N VAL A 197 10.43 -11.62 -4.87
CA VAL A 197 11.16 -11.43 -3.62
C VAL A 197 11.78 -12.76 -3.21
N ASP A 198 13.01 -12.74 -2.70
CA ASP A 198 13.63 -13.94 -2.11
C ASP A 198 12.70 -14.52 -1.02
N PRO A 199 12.34 -15.82 -1.09
CA PRO A 199 11.44 -16.43 -0.12
C PRO A 199 11.89 -16.31 1.35
N ARG A 200 13.20 -16.29 1.62
CA ARG A 200 13.76 -16.11 2.98
C ARG A 200 13.50 -14.69 3.48
N VAL A 201 13.70 -13.69 2.63
CA VAL A 201 13.41 -12.28 2.95
C VAL A 201 11.91 -12.09 3.20
N ALA A 202 11.07 -12.64 2.31
CA ALA A 202 9.62 -12.58 2.47
C ALA A 202 9.16 -13.21 3.80
N LYS A 203 9.61 -14.44 4.10
CA LYS A 203 9.29 -15.14 5.36
C LYS A 203 9.74 -14.36 6.60
N ALA A 204 10.93 -13.75 6.55
CA ALA A 204 11.46 -12.96 7.66
C ALA A 204 10.60 -11.71 7.91
N VAL A 205 10.25 -10.97 6.85
CA VAL A 205 9.38 -9.80 6.91
C VAL A 205 7.97 -10.18 7.40
N ASP A 206 7.38 -11.24 6.86
CA ASP A 206 6.07 -11.76 7.27
C ASP A 206 6.04 -12.18 8.75
N HIS A 207 7.16 -12.71 9.26
CA HIS A 207 7.26 -13.03 10.68
C HIS A 207 7.18 -11.77 11.56
N GLN A 208 7.88 -10.69 11.20
CA GLN A 208 7.80 -9.44 11.96
C GLN A 208 6.42 -8.80 11.86
N TRP A 209 5.82 -8.80 10.67
CA TRP A 209 4.47 -8.26 10.51
C TRP A 209 3.42 -9.03 11.31
N ARG A 210 3.47 -10.37 11.36
CA ARG A 210 2.53 -11.14 12.20
C ARG A 210 2.61 -10.76 13.68
N ARG A 211 3.80 -10.44 14.18
CA ARG A 211 4.00 -9.92 15.55
C ARG A 211 3.34 -8.57 15.74
N ILE A 212 3.60 -7.63 14.82
CA ILE A 212 3.00 -6.29 14.81
C ILE A 212 1.47 -6.38 14.72
N GLU A 213 0.94 -7.11 13.74
CA GLU A 213 -0.50 -7.30 13.55
C GLU A 213 -1.19 -7.93 14.76
N LYS A 214 -0.57 -8.96 15.36
CA LYS A 214 -1.11 -9.59 16.58
C LYS A 214 -1.20 -8.56 17.70
N TRP A 215 -0.16 -7.77 17.90
CA TRP A 215 -0.14 -6.73 18.93
C TRP A 215 -1.18 -5.64 18.64
N LEU A 216 -1.25 -5.14 17.39
CA LEU A 216 -2.19 -4.09 16.99
C LEU A 216 -3.65 -4.56 17.13
N LYS A 217 -3.98 -5.80 16.76
CA LYS A 217 -5.32 -6.35 16.95
C LYS A 217 -5.75 -6.34 18.41
N ALA A 218 -4.82 -6.64 19.33
CA ALA A 218 -5.11 -6.74 20.74
C ALA A 218 -5.17 -5.37 21.44
N HIS A 219 -4.34 -4.40 21.01
CA HIS A 219 -4.15 -3.15 21.76
C HIS A 219 -4.56 -1.91 20.96
N ALA A 220 -4.41 -1.89 19.64
CA ALA A 220 -4.64 -0.73 18.79
C ALA A 220 -5.50 -1.06 17.56
N ALA A 221 -6.71 -1.56 17.80
CA ALA A 221 -7.59 -2.08 16.76
C ALA A 221 -7.95 -1.05 15.67
N VAL A 222 -8.02 0.24 16.02
CA VAL A 222 -8.23 1.32 15.03
C VAL A 222 -7.03 1.41 14.11
N THR A 223 -5.81 1.44 14.66
CA THR A 223 -4.58 1.44 13.84
C THR A 223 -4.46 0.18 12.98
N TYR A 224 -4.85 -0.99 13.50
CA TYR A 224 -4.89 -2.22 12.72
C TYR A 224 -5.83 -2.10 11.50
N GLY A 225 -7.02 -1.53 11.68
CA GLY A 225 -8.00 -1.31 10.60
C GLY A 225 -7.56 -0.31 9.53
N GLU A 226 -6.52 0.48 9.79
CA GLU A 226 -5.95 1.44 8.83
C GLU A 226 -4.79 0.89 8.00
N LEU A 227 -4.32 -0.33 8.30
CA LEU A 227 -3.37 -1.02 7.43
C LEU A 227 -4.04 -1.30 6.08
N ARG A 228 -3.38 -0.88 5.00
CA ARG A 228 -3.89 -1.13 3.66
C ARG A 228 -3.67 -2.59 3.25
N PRO A 229 -4.49 -3.12 2.33
CA PRO A 229 -4.25 -4.44 1.75
C PRO A 229 -2.90 -4.48 1.01
N PRO A 230 -2.41 -5.69 0.67
CA PRO A 230 -1.24 -5.89 -0.19
C PRO A 230 -1.24 -5.02 -1.45
N ALA A 231 -0.07 -4.50 -1.83
CA ALA A 231 0.14 -3.99 -3.18
C ALA A 231 0.28 -5.15 -4.16
N SER A 232 -0.17 -4.97 -5.41
CA SER A 232 0.11 -5.95 -6.46
C SER A 232 1.55 -5.82 -6.94
N ALA A 233 2.18 -6.94 -7.30
CA ALA A 233 3.54 -6.96 -7.82
C ALA A 233 3.72 -6.08 -9.08
N GLY A 234 2.67 -5.96 -9.91
CA GLY A 234 2.65 -5.10 -11.09
C GLY A 234 2.65 -3.60 -10.76
N VAL A 235 1.91 -3.17 -9.73
CA VAL A 235 1.93 -1.77 -9.28
C VAL A 235 3.30 -1.40 -8.72
N ILE A 236 3.94 -2.32 -7.99
CA ILE A 236 5.31 -2.11 -7.51
C ILE A 236 6.30 -2.01 -8.68
N ALA A 237 6.20 -2.92 -9.66
CA ALA A 237 7.08 -2.91 -10.84
C ALA A 237 6.92 -1.62 -11.66
N LEU A 238 5.69 -1.11 -11.79
CA LEU A 238 5.42 0.15 -12.47
C LEU A 238 6.07 1.33 -11.72
N ALA A 239 5.98 1.37 -10.39
CA ALA A 239 6.63 2.41 -9.60
C ALA A 239 8.16 2.34 -9.69
N GLU A 240 8.76 1.15 -9.55
CA GLU A 240 10.21 0.95 -9.72
C GLU A 240 10.67 1.39 -11.12
N SER A 241 9.91 1.08 -12.18
CA SER A 241 10.17 1.54 -13.55
C SER A 241 10.09 3.05 -13.70
N GLN A 242 9.07 3.67 -13.10
CA GLN A 242 8.79 5.11 -13.14
C GLN A 242 9.76 5.97 -12.34
N MET A 243 10.39 5.38 -11.33
CA MET A 243 11.45 5.99 -10.52
C MET A 243 12.84 5.62 -11.06
N ALA A 244 12.93 4.60 -11.94
CA ALA A 244 14.14 3.86 -12.28
C ALA A 244 15.01 3.44 -11.08
N VAL A 245 14.37 3.24 -9.93
CA VAL A 245 15.01 2.80 -8.69
C VAL A 245 14.38 1.48 -8.28
N ARG A 246 15.22 0.53 -7.86
CA ARG A 246 14.74 -0.71 -7.26
C ARG A 246 14.42 -0.50 -5.79
N LEU A 247 13.24 -0.94 -5.37
CA LEU A 247 12.91 -0.94 -3.94
C LEU A 247 13.74 -2.02 -3.23
N PRO A 248 14.31 -1.70 -2.05
CA PRO A 248 15.00 -2.69 -1.22
C PRO A 248 14.12 -3.92 -0.98
N ALA A 249 14.73 -5.12 -0.99
CA ALA A 249 14.00 -6.38 -1.00
C ALA A 249 13.02 -6.51 0.18
N SER A 250 13.42 -6.07 1.38
CA SER A 250 12.57 -6.09 2.57
C SER A 250 11.43 -5.06 2.52
N LEU A 251 11.64 -3.89 1.90
CA LEU A 251 10.59 -2.90 1.70
C LEU A 251 9.57 -3.41 0.67
N ARG A 252 10.04 -3.98 -0.45
CA ARG A 252 9.18 -4.65 -1.44
C ARG A 252 8.34 -5.76 -0.80
N ALA A 253 8.96 -6.63 0.00
CA ALA A 253 8.27 -7.68 0.73
C ALA A 253 7.18 -7.11 1.66
N SER A 254 7.49 -6.03 2.36
CA SER A 254 6.53 -5.33 3.23
C SER A 254 5.35 -4.77 2.45
N LEU A 255 5.58 -4.11 1.31
CA LEU A 255 4.54 -3.54 0.46
C LEU A 255 3.63 -4.61 -0.17
N LEU A 256 4.19 -5.78 -0.47
CA LEU A 256 3.42 -6.97 -0.90
C LEU A 256 2.55 -7.57 0.23
N ARG A 257 2.73 -7.12 1.47
CA ARG A 257 1.88 -7.49 2.61
C ARG A 257 0.92 -6.38 3.00
N HIS A 258 1.42 -5.16 3.14
CA HIS A 258 0.66 -3.96 3.43
C HIS A 258 1.13 -2.80 2.58
N ASN A 259 0.24 -2.26 1.74
CA ASN A 259 0.53 -1.11 0.88
C ASN A 259 0.51 0.23 1.66
N GLY A 260 1.30 0.31 2.72
CA GLY A 260 1.29 1.42 3.68
C GLY A 260 0.04 1.43 4.56
N SER A 261 -0.31 2.61 5.05
CA SER A 261 -1.48 2.86 5.89
C SER A 261 -2.23 4.13 5.45
N ARG A 262 -3.49 4.28 5.87
CA ARG A 262 -4.26 5.52 5.64
C ARG A 262 -3.72 6.67 6.50
N ALA A 263 -4.18 7.91 6.24
CA ALA A 263 -3.61 9.15 6.79
C ALA A 263 -3.38 9.17 8.32
N ALA A 264 -4.26 8.54 9.11
CA ALA A 264 -4.12 8.41 10.57
C ALA A 264 -3.75 6.97 11.02
N GLY A 265 -3.19 6.17 10.11
CA GLY A 265 -2.93 4.75 10.28
C GLY A 265 -1.57 4.43 10.90
N PHE A 266 -1.17 3.16 10.81
CA PHE A 266 0.08 2.69 11.40
C PHE A 266 1.29 3.53 10.96
N GLY A 267 2.03 4.02 11.95
CA GLY A 267 3.26 4.77 11.78
C GLY A 267 4.45 4.10 12.45
N PHE A 268 5.63 4.38 11.91
CA PHE A 268 6.92 3.99 12.48
C PHE A 268 7.40 5.07 13.45
N PRO A 269 8.19 4.71 14.48
CA PRO A 269 8.95 5.72 15.22
C PRO A 269 9.96 6.33 14.25
N GLY A 270 9.85 7.64 14.04
CA GLY A 270 10.65 8.43 13.10
C GLY A 270 10.64 9.89 13.53
N ALA A 271 11.28 10.77 12.77
CA ALA A 271 11.51 12.15 13.20
C ALA A 271 10.20 12.86 13.61
N GLY A 272 10.22 13.44 14.82
CA GLY A 272 9.07 14.05 15.48
C GLY A 272 8.51 13.24 16.65
N THR A 273 7.45 13.76 17.27
CA THR A 273 6.87 13.27 18.53
C THR A 273 5.62 12.40 18.35
N THR A 274 5.25 12.05 17.11
CA THR A 274 3.98 11.35 16.82
C THR A 274 4.13 10.12 15.92
N GLY A 275 5.36 9.79 15.51
CA GLY A 275 5.64 8.75 14.52
C GLY A 275 5.27 9.17 13.09
N VAL A 276 5.76 8.43 12.10
CA VAL A 276 5.59 8.75 10.68
C VAL A 276 4.81 7.66 9.95
N ARG A 277 3.81 8.05 9.17
CA ARG A 277 2.89 7.14 8.49
C ARG A 277 3.60 6.34 7.39
N GLY A 278 3.34 5.03 7.31
CA GLY A 278 3.81 4.21 6.20
C GLY A 278 3.13 4.58 4.87
N LEU A 279 3.93 4.93 3.86
CA LEU A 279 3.46 5.27 2.52
C LEU A 279 3.16 4.01 1.71
N GLY A 280 2.12 4.07 0.88
CA GLY A 280 1.85 3.09 -0.16
C GLY A 280 2.68 3.36 -1.42
N VAL A 281 2.77 2.38 -2.30
CA VAL A 281 3.61 2.40 -3.51
C VAL A 281 3.42 3.67 -4.37
N ARG A 282 2.18 4.12 -4.56
CA ARG A 282 1.90 5.33 -5.35
C ARG A 282 2.38 6.59 -4.63
N GLU A 283 2.13 6.69 -3.33
CA GLU A 283 2.61 7.81 -2.51
C GLU A 283 4.14 7.85 -2.51
N ILE A 284 4.82 6.70 -2.36
CA ILE A 284 6.28 6.61 -2.46
C ILE A 284 6.78 7.20 -3.78
N ARG A 285 6.18 6.78 -4.91
CA ARG A 285 6.55 7.29 -6.23
C ARG A 285 6.27 8.78 -6.36
N ASP A 286 5.09 9.23 -5.92
CA ASP A 286 4.66 10.61 -6.11
C ASP A 286 5.50 11.57 -5.25
N THR A 287 5.81 11.18 -4.01
CA THR A 287 6.74 11.94 -3.16
C THR A 287 8.16 11.94 -3.70
N TRP A 288 8.63 10.83 -4.28
CA TRP A 288 9.93 10.77 -4.95
C TRP A 288 10.01 11.73 -6.17
N ARG A 289 8.90 11.96 -6.87
CA ARG A 289 8.83 12.88 -8.03
C ARG A 289 8.68 14.34 -7.64
N ALA A 290 8.12 14.62 -6.47
CA ALA A 290 7.73 15.99 -6.09
C ALA A 290 8.91 17.00 -6.13
N PRO A 291 10.13 16.70 -5.62
CA PRO A 291 11.26 17.63 -5.71
C PRO A 291 11.65 17.98 -7.16
N CYS A 292 11.42 17.06 -8.09
CA CYS A 292 11.77 17.21 -9.50
C CYS A 292 10.85 18.16 -10.27
N ALA A 293 9.66 18.47 -9.75
CA ALA A 293 8.73 19.38 -10.39
C ALA A 293 9.04 20.87 -10.12
N GLY A 294 9.79 21.18 -9.06
CA GLY A 294 10.01 22.54 -8.57
C GLY A 294 11.38 23.15 -8.84
N GLY A 295 12.30 22.45 -9.51
CA GLY A 295 13.67 22.92 -9.75
C GLY A 295 14.51 23.16 -8.49
N GLY A 296 14.02 22.74 -7.32
CA GLY A 296 14.70 22.92 -6.04
C GLY A 296 15.70 21.80 -5.77
N ALA A 297 16.96 22.15 -5.56
CA ALA A 297 17.97 21.27 -5.00
C ALA A 297 17.62 20.96 -3.53
N GLY A 298 16.91 19.86 -3.29
CA GLY A 298 16.40 19.53 -1.96
C GLY A 298 16.25 18.02 -1.72
N ALA A 299 17.31 17.45 -1.13
CA ALA A 299 17.46 16.21 -0.35
C ALA A 299 16.91 14.85 -0.85
N VAL A 300 15.81 14.79 -1.61
CA VAL A 300 15.19 13.52 -2.06
C VAL A 300 15.18 13.40 -3.58
N ASN A 301 16.21 13.90 -4.24
CA ASN A 301 16.38 13.83 -5.69
C ASN A 301 16.92 12.45 -6.06
N GLY A 302 16.03 11.53 -6.44
CA GLY A 302 16.34 10.25 -7.08
C GLY A 302 17.14 9.20 -6.29
N ARG A 303 17.84 9.59 -5.22
CA ARG A 303 18.86 8.79 -4.53
C ARG A 303 18.35 8.10 -3.28
N LYS A 304 17.24 8.56 -2.71
CA LYS A 304 16.62 8.02 -1.50
C LYS A 304 15.15 7.76 -1.76
N ILE A 305 14.59 6.75 -1.11
CA ILE A 305 13.19 6.37 -1.24
C ILE A 305 12.47 6.71 0.07
N LEU A 306 11.68 7.77 0.08
CA LEU A 306 10.78 8.04 1.21
C LEU A 306 9.69 6.97 1.27
N PHE A 307 9.64 6.19 2.34
CA PHE A 307 8.64 5.13 2.52
C PHE A 307 7.74 5.33 3.74
N ALA A 308 8.10 6.27 4.63
CA ALA A 308 7.22 6.73 5.69
C ALA A 308 7.40 8.23 5.90
N GLY A 309 6.32 8.96 6.18
CA GLY A 309 6.38 10.40 6.34
C GLY A 309 5.02 11.07 6.22
N PHE A 310 5.05 12.39 6.27
CA PHE A 310 3.94 13.26 5.92
C PHE A 310 4.40 14.31 4.92
N GLU A 311 3.44 14.93 4.24
CA GLU A 311 3.74 15.95 3.23
C GLU A 311 4.49 17.13 3.86
N GLY A 312 5.64 17.48 3.30
CA GLY A 312 6.47 18.60 3.75
C GLY A 312 7.17 18.41 5.11
N GLY A 313 7.20 17.20 5.67
CA GLY A 313 7.77 16.97 6.99
C GLY A 313 8.74 15.81 7.10
N PRO A 314 9.23 15.53 8.33
CA PRO A 314 10.12 14.42 8.59
C PRO A 314 9.58 13.08 8.12
N GLY A 315 10.51 12.17 7.84
CA GLY A 315 10.17 10.86 7.33
C GLY A 315 11.27 9.82 7.52
N LEU A 316 11.03 8.64 6.97
CA LEU A 316 11.99 7.56 6.87
C LEU A 316 12.28 7.29 5.41
N GLU A 317 13.56 7.28 5.11
CA GLU A 317 14.08 7.08 3.78
C GLU A 317 14.85 5.78 3.72
N ALA A 318 14.75 5.06 2.61
CA ALA A 318 15.59 3.92 2.32
C ALA A 318 16.64 4.29 1.28
N ASP A 319 17.89 3.92 1.56
CA ASP A 319 18.97 3.90 0.57
C ASP A 319 18.72 2.72 -0.39
N PRO A 320 18.47 2.94 -1.69
CA PRO A 320 18.20 1.86 -2.64
C PRO A 320 19.42 0.98 -2.91
N GLU A 321 20.64 1.49 -2.73
CA GLU A 321 21.88 0.76 -2.98
C GLU A 321 22.28 -0.08 -1.77
N ARG A 322 22.26 0.54 -0.58
CA ARG A 322 22.68 -0.11 0.68
C ARG A 322 21.55 -0.83 1.40
N GLY A 323 20.30 -0.49 1.09
CA GLY A 323 19.10 -1.00 1.76
C GLY A 323 18.86 -0.42 3.16
N GLY A 324 19.78 0.40 3.67
CA GLY A 324 19.70 1.06 4.98
C GLY A 324 18.54 2.04 5.05
N VAL A 325 18.05 2.29 6.26
CA VAL A 325 16.99 3.26 6.55
C VAL A 325 17.57 4.41 7.33
N GLU A 326 17.30 5.62 6.88
CA GLU A 326 17.70 6.87 7.53
C GLU A 326 16.45 7.67 7.94
N VAL A 327 16.62 8.54 8.92
CA VAL A 327 15.57 9.46 9.36
C VAL A 327 15.81 10.80 8.66
N LEU A 328 14.82 11.28 7.92
CA LEU A 328 14.83 12.61 7.32
C LEU A 328 14.31 13.61 8.36
N SER A 329 15.13 14.58 8.74
CA SER A 329 14.72 15.73 9.55
C SER A 329 14.09 16.80 8.64
N GLY A 330 12.93 17.32 9.02
CA GLY A 330 12.16 18.26 8.21
C GLY A 330 12.81 19.64 8.02
N ASP A 331 13.90 19.95 8.71
CA ASP A 331 14.64 21.21 8.57
C ASP A 331 15.72 21.17 7.48
N GLY A 332 16.00 20.00 6.87
CA GLY A 332 17.02 19.85 5.83
C GLY A 332 18.47 20.15 6.28
N LEU A 333 18.66 20.54 7.54
CA LEU A 333 19.92 21.11 8.06
C LEU A 333 20.71 20.15 8.96
N MET A 334 20.11 19.03 9.38
CA MET A 334 20.79 18.00 10.18
C MET A 334 21.04 16.72 9.37
N SER A 335 21.76 16.85 8.25
CA SER A 335 22.40 15.72 7.55
C SER A 335 23.73 15.38 8.22
N GLY A 336 23.71 15.10 9.51
CA GLY A 336 24.94 14.95 10.28
C GLY A 336 24.74 14.13 11.52
N VAL A 337 24.70 12.81 11.35
CA VAL A 337 24.78 11.79 12.41
C VAL A 337 23.53 11.87 13.30
N GLU A 338 22.64 10.87 13.32
CA GLU A 338 22.93 9.64 14.05
C GLU A 338 21.74 8.67 13.87
N ILE A 339 22.06 7.38 13.81
CA ILE A 339 21.14 6.24 13.90
C ILE A 339 20.26 6.03 12.65
N GLY A 340 20.71 5.17 11.73
CA GLY A 340 19.88 4.51 10.72
C GLY A 340 19.59 3.05 11.11
N TRP A 341 18.62 2.39 10.50
CA TRP A 341 18.55 0.92 10.56
C TRP A 341 19.36 0.34 9.42
N SER A 342 20.04 -0.78 9.63
CA SER A 342 20.80 -1.45 8.56
C SER A 342 19.92 -1.94 7.41
N SER A 343 18.61 -2.06 7.64
CA SER A 343 17.62 -2.38 6.63
C SER A 343 16.21 -2.03 7.09
N TYR A 344 15.26 -1.98 6.15
CA TYR A 344 13.83 -1.93 6.49
C TYR A 344 13.38 -3.13 7.34
N TYR A 345 14.00 -4.30 7.15
CA TYR A 345 13.75 -5.46 8.03
C TYR A 345 14.16 -5.19 9.48
N ALA A 346 15.33 -4.58 9.70
CA ALA A 346 15.80 -4.22 11.04
C ALA A 346 14.84 -3.22 11.71
N LEU A 347 14.33 -2.23 10.96
CA LEU A 347 13.26 -1.32 11.41
C LEU A 347 12.01 -2.10 11.87
N LEU A 348 11.48 -3.01 11.04
CA LEU A 348 10.31 -3.81 11.40
C LEU A 348 10.54 -4.67 12.65
N ARG A 349 11.70 -5.32 12.73
CA ARG A 349 12.06 -6.18 13.86
C ARG A 349 12.10 -5.41 15.17
N ASP A 350 12.74 -4.24 15.17
CA ASP A 350 12.89 -3.43 16.37
C ASP A 350 11.57 -2.76 16.75
N THR A 351 10.75 -2.38 15.77
CA THR A 351 9.36 -1.92 15.98
C THR A 351 8.53 -3.01 16.66
N ALA A 352 8.56 -4.25 16.15
CA ALA A 352 7.83 -5.37 16.76
C ALA A 352 8.28 -5.63 18.21
N ARG A 353 9.59 -5.57 18.48
CA ARG A 353 10.13 -5.71 19.85
C ARG A 353 9.67 -4.61 20.78
N SER A 354 9.67 -3.36 20.31
CA SER A 354 9.23 -2.22 21.10
C SER A 354 7.75 -2.31 21.45
N LEU A 355 6.89 -2.66 20.49
CA LEU A 355 5.46 -2.90 20.74
C LEU A 355 5.24 -3.99 21.80
N GLU A 356 5.87 -5.15 21.64
CA GLU A 356 5.67 -6.29 22.55
C GLU A 356 6.21 -6.06 23.95
N SER A 357 7.32 -5.33 24.09
CA SER A 357 7.98 -5.12 25.39
C SER A 357 7.63 -3.78 26.07
N GLY A 358 6.98 -2.86 25.35
CA GLY A 358 6.80 -1.48 25.77
C GLY A 358 8.09 -0.66 25.86
N ARG A 359 9.25 -1.25 25.53
CA ARG A 359 10.55 -0.57 25.63
C ARG A 359 10.65 0.54 24.58
N PRO A 360 11.25 1.69 24.91
CA PRO A 360 11.46 2.76 23.94
C PRO A 360 12.30 2.29 22.74
N LEU A 361 11.85 2.64 21.53
CA LEU A 361 12.60 2.56 20.31
C LEU A 361 13.11 3.96 19.98
N ARG A 362 14.41 4.18 20.22
CA ARG A 362 15.09 5.47 20.00
C ARG A 362 14.40 6.66 20.70
N GLY A 363 14.16 6.51 21.99
CA GLY A 363 13.53 7.55 22.80
C GLY A 363 12.02 7.71 22.58
N LEU A 364 11.40 6.91 21.70
CA LEU A 364 9.95 6.88 21.51
C LEU A 364 9.39 5.57 22.06
N ARG A 365 8.40 5.63 22.94
CA ARG A 365 7.67 4.45 23.44
C ARG A 365 6.33 4.31 22.73
N PRO A 366 5.85 3.08 22.51
CA PRO A 366 4.50 2.87 21.99
C PRO A 366 3.48 3.18 23.08
N GLU A 367 2.47 3.95 22.73
CA GLU A 367 1.35 4.32 23.59
C GLU A 367 0.04 4.07 22.84
N VAL A 368 -0.99 3.60 23.54
CA VAL A 368 -2.30 3.36 22.96
C VAL A 368 -3.27 4.40 23.50
N SER A 369 -3.88 5.18 22.62
CA SER A 369 -4.94 6.11 22.97
C SER A 369 -6.12 5.94 22.02
N ALA A 370 -7.32 5.75 22.58
CA ALA A 370 -8.56 5.52 21.82
C ALA A 370 -8.43 4.41 20.74
N GLY A 371 -7.72 3.33 21.07
CA GLY A 371 -7.49 2.22 20.14
C GLY A 371 -6.52 2.53 18.99
N ARG A 372 -5.81 3.66 19.04
CA ARG A 372 -4.75 4.05 18.10
C ARG A 372 -3.38 3.91 18.75
N LEU A 373 -2.42 3.39 18.01
CA LEU A 373 -1.00 3.43 18.36
C LEU A 373 -0.46 4.83 18.10
N LEU A 374 0.16 5.39 19.12
CA LEU A 374 0.94 6.62 19.11
C LEU A 374 2.37 6.29 19.53
N TRP A 375 3.33 7.09 19.06
CA TRP A 375 4.71 7.04 19.53
C TRP A 375 4.96 8.28 20.36
N THR A 376 5.19 8.15 21.67
CA THR A 376 5.41 9.29 22.56
C THR A 376 6.84 9.32 23.09
N PRO A 377 7.42 10.49 23.38
CA PRO A 377 8.73 10.57 24.02
C PRO A 377 8.76 9.75 25.33
N ALA A 378 9.77 8.89 25.45
CA ALA A 378 10.08 8.21 26.70
C ALA A 378 10.62 9.25 27.69
N ARG A 379 10.05 9.29 28.89
CA ARG A 379 10.47 10.18 29.98
C ARG A 379 11.73 9.68 30.67
#